data_AF-A0A565BLV5-F1
#
_entry.id   AF-A0A565BLV5-F1
#
_cell.length_a   1.000
_cell.length_b   1.000
_cell.length_c   1.000
_cell.angle_alpha   90.00
_cell.angle_beta   90.00
_cell.angle_gamma   90.00
#
_symmetry.space_group_name_H-M   'P 1'
#
loop_
_entity.id
_entity.type
_entity.pdbx_description
1 polymer ?
#
loop_
_entity_poly.entity_id
_entity_poly.type
_entity_poly.pdbx_seq_one_letter_code
_entity_poly.pdbx_strand_id
1 'polypeptide(L)' 'MGIHLALVLVLSSYMLLKQVAEGKFDVIFYNFYFPSLHDFDCVDIYKQPAFQHPLLKNHKIQAEHI' A
#
# COMPACT_ATOMS: atom_id res chain seq x y z
N MET A 1 -15.60 26.61 -28.51
CA MET A 1 -14.29 26.16 -27.97
C MET A 1 -14.18 26.35 -26.45
N GLY A 2 -14.51 27.52 -25.89
CA GLY A 2 -14.41 27.75 -24.42
C GLY A 2 -15.33 26.89 -23.54
N ILE A 3 -16.58 26.66 -23.95
CA ILE A 3 -17.54 25.83 -23.20
C ILE A 3 -17.10 24.35 -23.16
N HIS A 4 -16.53 23.87 -24.26
CA HIS A 4 -16.01 22.51 -24.35
C HIS A 4 -14.80 22.32 -23.41
N LEU A 5 -13.93 23.33 -23.30
CA LEU A 5 -12.80 23.30 -22.37
C LEU A 5 -13.27 23.30 -20.91
N ALA A 6 -14.26 24.13 -20.58
CA ALA A 6 -14.84 24.17 -19.24
C ALA A 6 -15.48 22.83 -18.84
N LEU A 7 -16.23 22.21 -19.76
CA LEU A 7 -16.83 20.88 -19.56
C LEU A 7 -15.76 19.82 -19.30
N VAL A 8 -14.67 19.80 -20.07
CA VAL A 8 -13.58 18.84 -19.87
C VAL A 8 -12.93 19.00 -18.49
N LEU A 9 -12.72 20.24 -18.03
CA LEU A 9 -12.10 20.52 -16.72
C LEU A 9 -13.02 20.10 -15.55
N VAL A 10 -14.32 20.37 -15.66
CA VAL A 10 -15.31 19.96 -14.65
C VAL A 10 -15.43 18.44 -14.57
N LEU A 11 -15.50 17.77 -15.72
CA LEU A 11 -15.60 16.31 -15.75
C LEU A 11 -14.31 15.65 -15.24
N SER A 12 -13.13 16.17 -15.58
CA SER A 12 -11.86 15.60 -15.09
C SER A 12 -11.70 15.74 -13.58
N SER A 13 -11.99 16.93 -13.04
CA SER A 13 -11.95 17.18 -11.59
C SER A 13 -12.94 16.32 -10.82
N TYR A 14 -14.15 16.12 -11.35
CA TYR A 14 -15.15 15.22 -10.75
C TYR A 14 -14.66 13.76 -10.68
N MET A 15 -14.05 13.26 -11.76
CA MET A 15 -13.53 11.89 -11.81
C MET A 15 -12.35 11.69 -10.83
N LEU A 16 -11.48 12.69 -10.68
CA LEU A 16 -10.40 12.66 -9.69
C LEU A 16 -10.94 12.63 -8.25
N LEU A 17 -11.94 13.46 -7.94
CA LEU A 17 -12.58 13.47 -6.63
C LEU A 17 -13.25 12.12 -6.31
N LYS A 18 -13.90 11.50 -7.29
CA LYS A 18 -14.46 10.15 -7.17
C LYS A 18 -13.40 9.09 -6.86
N GLN A 19 -12.25 9.14 -7.53
CA GLN A 19 -11.14 8.20 -7.30
C GLN A 19 -10.53 8.32 -5.90
N VAL A 20 -10.43 9.54 -5.38
CA VAL A 20 -9.96 9.81 -4.00
C VAL A 20 -10.99 9.33 -2.97
N ALA A 21 -12.29 9.59 -3.19
CA ALA A 21 -13.36 9.16 -2.28
C ALA A 21 -13.53 7.64 -2.21
N GLU A 22 -13.27 6.92 -3.31
CA GLU A 22 -13.30 5.45 -3.34
C GLU A 22 -12.05 4.80 -2.73
N GLY A 23 -11.08 5.58 -2.20
CA GLY A 23 -9.83 5.04 -1.65
C GLY A 23 -8.95 4.35 -2.69
N LYS A 24 -9.31 4.44 -3.98
CA LYS A 24 -8.54 3.87 -5.09
C LYS A 24 -7.19 4.56 -5.28
N PHE A 25 -7.02 5.76 -4.73
CA PHE A 25 -5.75 6.46 -4.75
C PHE A 25 -4.65 5.69 -4.01
N ASP A 26 -4.97 5.09 -2.86
CA ASP A 26 -4.01 4.26 -2.12
C ASP A 26 -3.61 3.04 -2.96
N VAL A 27 -4.58 2.32 -3.53
CA VAL A 27 -4.30 1.14 -4.35
C VAL A 27 -3.47 1.47 -5.59
N ILE A 28 -3.75 2.57 -6.29
CA ILE A 28 -2.99 2.97 -7.48
C ILE A 28 -1.59 3.47 -7.11
N PHE A 29 -1.44 4.24 -6.04
CA PHE A 29 -0.15 4.76 -5.58
C PHE A 29 0.77 3.61 -5.13
N TYR A 30 0.27 2.69 -4.31
CA TYR A 30 1.04 1.53 -3.87
C TYR A 30 1.35 0.58 -5.03
N ASN A 31 0.44 0.34 -5.98
CA ASN A 31 0.75 -0.52 -7.14
C ASN A 31 1.71 0.13 -8.14
N PHE A 32 1.70 1.46 -8.29
CA PHE A 32 2.64 2.16 -9.16
C PHE A 32 4.04 2.24 -8.55
N TYR A 33 4.12 2.48 -7.24
CA TYR A 33 5.40 2.60 -6.54
C TYR A 33 5.97 1.25 -6.10
N PHE A 34 5.10 0.29 -5.79
CA PHE A 34 5.43 -1.03 -5.29
C PHE A 34 4.48 -2.08 -5.92
N PRO A 35 4.68 -2.45 -7.20
CA PRO A 35 3.80 -3.36 -7.94
C PRO A 35 3.65 -4.77 -7.33
N SER A 36 4.47 -5.11 -6.33
CA SER A 36 4.48 -6.38 -5.60
C SER A 36 3.90 -6.27 -4.17
N LEU A 37 3.14 -5.20 -3.83
CA LEU A 37 2.56 -5.05 -2.48
C LEU A 37 1.46 -6.10 -2.17
N HIS A 38 1.01 -6.82 -3.20
CA HIS A 38 0.12 -7.97 -3.04
C HIS A 38 0.80 -9.20 -2.43
N ASP A 39 2.14 -9.23 -2.43
CA ASP A 39 2.96 -10.38 -2.04
C ASP A 39 3.71 -10.14 -0.73
N PHE A 40 3.17 -9.33 0.19
CA PHE A 40 3.59 -9.41 1.59
C PHE A 40 3.04 -10.71 2.18
N ASP A 41 3.60 -11.82 1.74
CA ASP A 41 3.43 -13.09 2.41
C ASP A 41 4.01 -12.92 3.81
N CYS A 42 3.15 -13.12 4.81
CA CYS A 42 3.56 -13.22 6.20
C CYS A 42 4.61 -14.34 6.29
N VAL A 43 5.88 -13.96 6.32
CA VAL A 43 6.97 -14.88 6.63
C VAL A 43 6.81 -15.30 8.08
N ASP A 44 6.88 -16.62 8.32
CA ASP A 44 6.93 -17.20 9.66
C ASP A 44 7.88 -16.37 10.52
N ILE A 45 7.40 -15.94 11.69
CA ILE A 45 8.12 -15.02 12.56
C ILE A 45 9.51 -15.56 12.89
N TYR A 46 9.68 -16.88 13.01
CA TYR A 46 11.00 -17.49 13.27
C TYR A 46 11.93 -17.53 12.06
N LYS A 47 11.41 -17.29 10.86
CA LYS A 47 12.17 -17.27 9.59
C LYS A 47 12.49 -15.85 9.13
N GLN A 48 12.16 -14.84 9.94
CA GLN A 48 12.50 -13.47 9.60
C GLN A 48 14.02 -13.29 9.56
N PRO A 49 14.56 -12.57 8.55
CA PRO A 49 16.00 -12.33 8.41
C PRO A 49 16.59 -11.58 9.62
N ALA A 50 15.77 -10.87 10.39
CA ALA A 50 16.17 -10.22 11.64
C ALA A 50 16.80 -11.20 12.65
N PHE A 51 16.36 -12.46 12.69
CA PHE A 51 16.91 -13.48 13.60
C PHE A 51 18.29 -14.00 13.19
N GLN A 52 18.78 -13.65 12.00
CA GLN A 52 20.16 -13.90 11.60
C GLN A 52 21.15 -12.96 12.31
N HIS A 53 20.66 -11.88 12.93
CA HIS A 53 21.50 -10.96 13.67
C HIS A 53 22.03 -11.62 14.96
N PRO A 54 23.35 -11.51 15.28
CA PRO A 54 23.96 -12.20 16.42
C PRO A 54 23.27 -11.94 17.76
N LEU A 55 22.72 -10.72 17.94
CA LEU A 55 22.00 -10.32 19.15
C LEU A 55 20.59 -10.91 19.27
N LEU A 56 19.97 -11.28 18.15
CA LEU A 56 18.60 -11.79 18.10
C LEU A 56 18.53 -13.30 17.91
N LYS A 57 19.65 -13.96 17.60
CA LYS A 57 19.74 -15.41 17.34
C LYS A 57 19.13 -16.28 18.45
N ASN A 58 19.17 -15.82 19.70
CA ASN A 58 18.64 -16.55 20.87
C ASN A 58 17.42 -15.85 21.49
N HIS A 59 16.88 -14.82 20.83
CA HIS A 59 15.73 -14.08 21.32
C HIS A 59 14.48 -14.96 21.26
N LYS A 60 13.91 -15.29 22.42
CA LYS A 60 12.63 -15.99 22.50
C LYS A 60 11.50 -14.99 22.30
N ILE A 61 10.71 -15.21 21.27
CA ILE A 61 9.49 -14.45 21.03
C ILE A 61 8.49 -14.84 22.11
N GLN A 62 8.00 -13.86 22.86
CA GLN A 62 6.90 -14.08 23.80
C GLN A 62 5.61 -14.18 23.00
N ALA A 63 5.16 -15.41 22.76
CA ALA A 63 3.80 -15.66 22.27
C ALA A 63 2.83 -15.60 23.46
N GLU A 64 2.76 -14.44 24.11
CA GLU A 64 1.67 -14.16 25.04
C GLU A 64 0.61 -13.41 24.24
N HIS A 65 -0.55 -14.05 24.09
CA HIS A 65 -1.74 -13.56 23.40
C HIS A 65 -1.75 -13.68 21.86
N ILE A 66 -2.20 -14.84 21.37
CA ILE A 66 -3.04 -14.94 20.17
C ILE A 66 -4.40 -15.45 20.63
#